data_AF-A0A328KQ55-F1
#
_entry.id   AF-A0A328KQ55-F1
#
_cell.length_a   1.000
_cell.length_b   1.000
_cell.length_c   1.000
_cell.angle_alpha   90.00
_cell.angle_beta   90.00
_cell.angle_gamma   90.00
#
_symmetry.space_group_name_H-M   'P 1'
#
loop_
_entity.id
_entity.type
_entity.pdbx_description
1 polymer ?
#
loop_
_entity_poly.entity_id
_entity_poly.type
_entity_poly.pdbx_seq_one_letter_code
_entity_poly.pdbx_strand_id
1 'polypeptide(L)'
;MNVTEEIKNQFAFDNATFEAEFIVNVKVDSKSQSLVALVKWLGFSETENSWEPLEQVAQDARTLVQEFLIANKTHSLRSQIEVLLEKLMDKSIDVVANQR
;
A
#
# COMPACT_ATOMS: atom_id res chain seq x y z
N MET A 1 3.24 -39.11 3.98
CA MET A 1 3.55 -37.71 4.34
C MET A 1 2.78 -36.84 3.35
N ASN A 2 1.63 -36.31 3.75
CA ASN A 2 0.75 -35.51 2.89
C ASN A 2 1.07 -34.02 3.10
N VAL A 3 2.09 -33.51 2.39
CA VAL A 3 2.54 -32.10 2.50
C VAL A 3 2.13 -31.32 1.25
N THR A 4 0.87 -31.44 0.81
CA THR A 4 0.46 -30.85 -0.50
C THR A 4 -0.87 -30.10 -0.52
N GLU A 5 -1.65 -30.10 0.56
CA GLU A 5 -2.91 -29.33 0.60
C GLU A 5 -2.82 -28.06 1.46
N GLU A 6 -2.04 -28.09 2.54
CA GLU A 6 -1.86 -26.93 3.43
C GLU A 6 -1.10 -25.79 2.75
N ILE A 7 -0.12 -26.11 1.88
CA ILE A 7 0.66 -25.11 1.15
C ILE A 7 -0.17 -24.44 0.04
N LYS A 8 -1.08 -25.17 -0.62
CA LYS A 8 -1.89 -24.61 -1.71
C LYS A 8 -2.91 -23.57 -1.23
N ASN A 9 -3.42 -23.72 -0.01
CA ASN A 9 -4.34 -22.76 0.57
C ASN A 9 -3.65 -21.45 1.02
N GLN A 10 -2.35 -21.46 1.28
CA GLN A 10 -1.59 -20.26 1.62
C GLN A 10 -1.36 -19.36 0.39
N PHE A 11 -1.06 -19.95 -0.77
CA PHE A 11 -0.87 -19.20 -2.02
C PHE A 11 -2.16 -18.60 -2.61
N ALA A 12 -3.33 -19.17 -2.30
CA ALA A 12 -4.61 -18.64 -2.79
C ALA A 12 -5.06 -17.39 -2.02
N PHE A 13 -4.63 -17.23 -0.76
CA PHE A 13 -4.96 -16.05 0.05
C PHE A 13 -4.05 -14.86 -0.27
N ASP A 14 -2.77 -15.10 -0.60
CA ASP A 14 -1.81 -14.05 -0.99
C ASP A 14 -2.16 -13.38 -2.34
N ASN A 15 -3.04 -13.99 -3.14
CA ASN A 15 -3.41 -13.51 -4.47
C ASN A 15 -4.86 -13.00 -4.56
N ALA A 16 -5.54 -12.87 -3.42
CA ALA A 16 -6.86 -12.25 -3.35
C ALA A 16 -6.71 -10.73 -3.54
N THR A 17 -7.28 -10.20 -4.62
CA THR A 17 -7.33 -8.75 -4.87
C THR A 17 -8.49 -8.15 -4.10
N PHE A 18 -8.20 -7.41 -3.04
CA PHE A 18 -9.18 -6.61 -2.31
C PHE A 18 -9.12 -5.15 -2.78
N GLU A 19 -10.28 -4.49 -2.84
CA GLU A 19 -10.36 -3.07 -3.21
C GLU A 19 -10.22 -2.20 -1.95
N ALA A 20 -9.29 -1.26 -1.98
CA ALA A 20 -9.12 -0.28 -0.92
C ALA A 20 -10.19 0.81 -1.04
N GLU A 21 -10.83 1.15 0.09
CA GLU A 21 -11.85 2.20 0.17
C GLU A 21 -11.21 3.57 0.47
N PHE A 22 -10.34 3.64 1.48
CA PHE A 22 -9.52 4.82 1.78
C PHE A 22 -8.36 4.50 2.74
N ILE A 23 -7.40 5.42 2.86
CA ILE A 23 -6.30 5.32 3.81
C ILE A 23 -6.70 5.98 5.13
N VAL A 24 -6.64 5.22 6.22
CA VAL A 24 -7.01 5.70 7.56
C VAL A 24 -5.86 6.44 8.22
N ASN A 25 -4.64 5.91 8.11
CA ASN A 25 -3.45 6.46 8.77
C ASN A 25 -2.16 5.97 8.11
N VAL A 26 -1.04 6.65 8.35
CA VAL A 26 0.30 6.25 7.92
C VAL A 26 1.27 6.36 9.08
N LYS A 27 2.14 5.37 9.25
CA LYS A 27 3.22 5.40 10.25
C LYS A 27 4.50 4.80 9.70
N VAL A 28 5.59 4.99 10.43
CA VAL A 28 6.80 4.18 10.28
C VAL A 28 6.62 2.89 11.06
N ASP A 29 6.76 1.75 10.40
CA ASP A 29 6.79 0.46 11.07
C ASP A 29 8.10 0.30 11.85
N SER A 30 7.99 -0.05 13.14
CA SER A 30 9.16 -0.10 14.02
C SER A 30 10.13 -1.23 13.68
N LYS A 31 9.66 -2.30 13.02
CA LYS A 31 10.48 -3.45 12.68
C LYS A 31 11.23 -3.24 11.38
N SER A 32 10.52 -2.85 10.33
CA SER A 32 11.07 -2.66 8.98
C SER A 32 11.63 -1.26 8.74
N GLN A 33 11.38 -0.30 9.64
CA GLN A 33 11.71 1.12 9.47
C GLN A 33 11.14 1.72 8.17
N SER A 34 10.08 1.13 7.63
CA SER A 34 9.44 1.51 6.38
C SER A 34 8.06 2.13 6.61
N LEU A 35 7.56 2.91 5.66
CA LEU A 35 6.23 3.49 5.74
C LEU A 35 5.17 2.41 5.49
N VAL A 36 4.17 2.36 6.38
CA VAL A 36 3.00 1.49 6.26
C VAL A 36 1.72 2.32 6.38
N ALA A 37 0.71 1.96 5.59
CA ALA A 37 -0.60 2.58 5.57
C ALA A 37 -1.64 1.65 6.20
N LEU A 38 -2.50 2.19 7.07
CA LEU A 38 -3.67 1.47 7.54
C LEU A 38 -4.77 1.62 6.49
N VAL A 39 -5.10 0.53 5.82
CA VAL A 39 -6.07 0.50 4.71
C VAL A 39 -7.45 0.13 5.26
N LYS A 40 -8.46 0.90 4.89
CA LYS A 40 -9.86 0.49 5.01
C LYS A 40 -10.27 -0.25 3.74
N TRP A 41 -10.67 -1.51 3.86
CA TRP A 41 -11.07 -2.34 2.71
C TRP A 41 -12.55 -2.18 2.40
N LEU A 42 -12.88 -2.06 1.11
CA LEU A 42 -14.25 -1.88 0.64
C LEU A 42 -15.09 -3.12 0.99
N GLY A 43 -16.26 -2.90 1.61
CA GLY A 43 -17.18 -3.97 1.99
C GLY A 43 -16.79 -4.75 3.25
N PHE A 44 -15.64 -4.45 3.86
CA PHE A 44 -15.22 -5.01 5.15
C PHE A 44 -15.43 -4.01 6.28
N SER A 45 -15.47 -4.50 7.52
CA SER A 45 -15.56 -3.61 8.70
C SER A 45 -14.19 -3.07 9.10
N GLU A 46 -14.15 -2.05 9.97
CA GLU A 46 -12.89 -1.46 10.44
C GLU A 46 -11.98 -2.44 11.20
N THR A 47 -12.54 -3.53 11.73
CA THR A 47 -11.74 -4.57 12.41
C THR A 47 -10.85 -5.34 11.45
N GLU A 48 -11.19 -5.33 10.15
CA GLU A 48 -10.44 -5.96 9.08
C GLU A 48 -9.38 -5.01 8.48
N ASN A 49 -9.29 -3.78 8.96
CA ASN A 49 -8.26 -2.86 8.50
C ASN A 49 -6.87 -3.45 8.75
N SER A 50 -6.01 -3.39 7.75
CA SER A 50 -4.66 -3.94 7.82
C SER A 50 -3.60 -2.89 7.50
N TRP A 51 -2.39 -3.13 8.02
CA TRP A 51 -1.23 -2.28 7.75
C TRP A 51 -0.49 -2.82 6.54
N GLU A 52 -0.62 -2.12 5.42
CA GLU A 52 0.02 -2.49 4.16
C GLU A 52 1.25 -1.63 3.86
N PRO A 53 2.25 -2.15 3.13
CA PRO A 53 3.40 -1.34 2.70
C PRO A 53 2.95 -0.13 1.88
N LEU A 54 3.32 1.07 2.30
CA LEU A 54 2.87 2.30 1.63
C LEU A 54 3.37 2.36 0.18
N GLU A 55 4.57 1.85 -0.10
CA GLU A 55 5.10 1.81 -1.48
C GLU A 55 4.24 0.94 -2.42
N GLN A 56 3.66 -0.15 -1.93
CA GLN A 56 2.75 -0.99 -2.70
C GLN A 56 1.38 -0.33 -2.87
N VAL A 57 0.81 0.17 -1.78
CA VAL A 57 -0.47 0.92 -1.81
C VAL A 57 -0.39 2.13 -2.74
N ALA A 58 0.74 2.84 -2.77
CA ALA A 58 0.94 3.99 -3.66
C ALA A 58 1.14 3.61 -5.14
N GLN A 59 1.57 2.38 -5.42
CA GLN A 59 1.63 1.84 -6.79
C GLN A 59 0.23 1.45 -7.27
N ASP A 60 -0.55 0.77 -6.43
CA ASP A 60 -1.85 0.22 -6.80
C ASP A 60 -2.98 1.27 -6.72
N ALA A 61 -2.93 2.15 -5.72
CA ALA A 61 -4.01 3.08 -5.35
C ALA A 61 -3.47 4.48 -4.99
N ARG A 62 -2.62 5.05 -5.87
CA ARG A 62 -2.00 6.38 -5.71
C ARG A 62 -2.99 7.48 -5.27
N THR A 63 -4.17 7.51 -5.89
CA THR A 63 -5.19 8.54 -5.62
C THR A 63 -5.60 8.54 -4.14
N LEU A 64 -5.77 7.37 -3.52
CA LEU A 64 -6.16 7.28 -2.10
C LEU A 64 -5.07 7.84 -1.17
N VAL A 65 -3.80 7.66 -1.53
CA VAL A 65 -2.67 8.25 -0.79
C VAL A 65 -2.67 9.78 -0.93
N GLN A 66 -2.99 10.31 -2.11
CA GLN A 66 -3.11 11.76 -2.32
C GLN A 66 -4.30 12.35 -1.56
N GLU A 67 -5.46 11.70 -1.59
CA GLU A 67 -6.65 12.09 -0.82
C GLU A 67 -6.35 12.14 0.68
N PHE A 68 -5.62 11.15 1.19
CA PHE A 68 -5.14 11.16 2.57
C PHE A 68 -4.29 12.39 2.89
N LEU A 69 -3.35 12.77 2.03
CA LEU A 69 -2.52 13.98 2.21
C LEU A 69 -3.32 15.28 2.12
N ILE A 70 -4.38 15.31 1.30
CA ILE A 70 -5.28 16.46 1.18
C ILE A 70 -6.10 16.62 2.47
N ALA A 71 -6.62 15.53 3.01
CA ALA A 71 -7.39 15.52 4.25
C ALA A 71 -6.52 15.80 5.49
N ASN A 72 -5.28 15.27 5.52
CA ASN A 72 -4.40 15.31 6.69
C ASN A 72 -3.23 16.26 6.47
N LYS A 73 -3.53 17.56 6.33
CA LYS A 73 -2.52 18.53 5.86
C LYS A 73 -1.28 18.66 6.74
N THR A 74 -1.44 18.46 8.04
CA THR A 74 -0.41 18.61 9.08
C THR A 74 0.22 17.28 9.52
N HIS A 75 -0.02 16.19 8.77
CA HIS A 75 0.54 14.88 9.10
C HIS A 75 2.07 14.92 9.16
N SER A 76 2.66 14.37 10.22
CA SER A 76 4.10 14.46 10.48
C SER A 76 4.97 13.80 9.41
N LEU A 77 4.43 12.78 8.73
CA LEU A 77 5.12 12.04 7.67
C LEU A 77 4.84 12.59 6.27
N ARG A 78 4.12 13.70 6.12
CA ARG A 78 3.70 14.27 4.82
C ARG A 78 4.85 14.34 3.81
N SER A 79 5.96 14.98 4.18
CA SER A 79 7.09 15.15 3.26
C SER A 79 7.70 13.82 2.82
N GLN A 80 7.72 12.80 3.69
CA GLN A 80 8.23 11.48 3.32
C GLN A 80 7.27 10.77 2.34
N ILE A 81 5.97 10.93 2.52
CA ILE A 81 4.95 10.38 1.64
C ILE A 81 5.02 11.06 0.26
N GLU A 82 5.17 12.38 0.21
CA GLU A 82 5.31 13.15 -1.04
C GLU A 82 6.57 12.71 -1.82
N VAL A 83 7.71 12.58 -1.14
CA VAL A 83 8.96 12.07 -1.75
C VAL A 83 8.79 10.64 -2.30
N LEU A 84 8.06 9.77 -1.59
CA LEU A 84 7.75 8.43 -2.08
C LEU A 84 6.93 8.47 -3.37
N LEU A 85 5.90 9.33 -3.43
CA LEU A 85 5.07 9.50 -4.63
C LEU A 85 5.89 10.01 -5.82
N GLU A 86 6.77 10.98 -5.59
CA GLU A 86 7.70 11.50 -6.60
C GLU A 86 8.63 10.40 -7.14
N LYS A 87 9.28 9.65 -6.25
CA LYS A 87 10.15 8.52 -6.61
C LYS A 87 9.43 7.47 -7.46
N LEU A 88 8.14 7.21 -7.19
CA LEU A 88 7.34 6.26 -7.96
C LEU A 88 6.94 6.80 -9.35
N MET A 89 6.81 8.12 -9.52
CA MET A 89 6.59 8.74 -10.83
C MET A 89 7.83 8.61 -11.71
N ASP A 90 9.02 8.86 -11.18
CA ASP A 90 10.27 8.78 -11.94
C ASP A 90 10.55 7.36 -12.45
N LYS A 91 10.35 6.33 -11.61
CA LYS A 91 10.45 4.92 -12.02
C LYS A 91 9.52 4.58 -13.19
N SER A 92 8.35 5.20 -13.26
CA SER A 92 7.38 4.93 -14.33
C SER A 92 7.85 5.49 -15.67
N ILE A 93 8.65 6.56 -15.66
CA ILE A 93 9.20 7.20 -16.88
C ILE A 93 10.33 6.32 -17.45
N ASP A 94 11.22 5.80 -16.60
CA ASP A 94 12.34 4.97 -17.02
C ASP A 94 11.90 3.66 -17.68
N VAL A 95 10.83 3.03 -17.17
CA VAL A 95 10.28 1.80 -17.75
C VAL A 95 9.73 2.04 -19.16
N VAL A 96 9.06 3.18 -19.39
CA VAL A 96 8.52 3.54 -20.71
C VAL A 96 9.65 3.91 -21.69
N ALA A 97 10.70 4.58 -21.20
CA ALA A 97 11.84 4.98 -22.03
C ALA A 97 12.68 3.79 -22.52
N ASN A 98 12.79 2.71 -21.73
CA ASN A 98 13.55 1.50 -22.07
C ASN A 98 12.79 0.47 -22.92
N GLN A 99 11.55 0.75 -23.32
CA GLN A 99 10.74 -0.13 -24.18
C GLN A 99 10.69 0.33 -25.65
N ARG A 100 11.56 1.26 -26.08
CA ARG A 100 11.66 1.76 -27.45
C ARG A 100 13.01 1.47 -28.10
#